data_AF-R6QK56-F1
#
_entry.id   AF-R6QK56-F1
#
_cell.length_a   1.000
_cell.length_b   1.000
_cell.length_c   1.000
_cell.angle_alpha   90.00
_cell.angle_beta   90.00
_cell.angle_gamma   90.00
#
_symmetry.space_group_name_H-M   'P 1'
#
loop_
_entity.id
_entity.type
_entity.pdbx_description
1 polymer ?
#
loop_
_entity_poly.entity_id
_entity_poly.type
_entity_poly.pdbx_seq_one_letter_code
_entity_poly.pdbx_strand_id
1 'polypeptide(L)'
;MKRKIFFILIIFILMICSTHIVQATTISNIIQGADGFITNGSSSDMIAGDKIKNLSDIIYNVLLILGTVIAVIVGSVLGIQFITGSVEQKAKVKDSLIPFVIGCVVIFGAFGIWKLVITILR
;
A
#
# COMPACT_ATOMS: atom_id res chain seq x y z
N MET A 1 -23.10 16.49 2.50
CA MET A 1 -21.61 16.43 2.62
C MET A 1 -21.01 15.23 1.87
N LYS A 2 -21.52 14.00 2.07
CA LYS A 2 -21.00 12.76 1.42
C LYS A 2 -20.93 12.81 -0.12
N ARG A 3 -21.94 13.39 -0.78
CA ARG A 3 -21.96 13.57 -2.25
C ARG A 3 -20.88 14.52 -2.79
N LYS A 4 -20.47 15.53 -2.00
CA LYS A 4 -19.40 16.48 -2.36
C LYS A 4 -18.01 15.87 -2.15
N ILE A 5 -17.85 15.09 -1.08
CA ILE A 5 -16.63 14.32 -0.80
C ILE A 5 -16.39 13.25 -1.87
N PHE A 6 -17.43 12.53 -2.29
CA PHE A 6 -17.33 11.56 -3.37
C PHE A 6 -16.89 12.19 -4.71
N PHE A 7 -17.41 13.37 -5.04
CA PHE A 7 -17.01 14.13 -6.23
C PHE A 7 -15.54 14.60 -6.19
N ILE A 8 -15.06 15.03 -5.01
CA ILE A 8 -13.66 15.43 -4.82
C ILE A 8 -12.71 14.24 -5.02
N LEU A 9 -13.09 13.05 -4.54
CA LEU A 9 -12.27 11.83 -4.67
C LEU A 9 -12.14 11.37 -6.12
N ILE A 10 -13.22 11.49 -6.91
CA ILE A 10 -13.23 11.19 -8.35
C ILE A 10 -12.34 12.15 -9.14
N ILE A 11 -12.36 13.45 -8.81
CA ILE A 11 -11.51 14.47 -9.45
C ILE A 11 -10.03 14.21 -9.15
N PHE A 12 -9.71 13.82 -7.92
CA PHE A 12 -8.33 13.50 -7.52
C PHE A 12 -7.79 12.28 -8.28
N ILE A 13 -8.61 11.25 -8.48
CA ILE A 13 -8.26 10.06 -9.28
C ILE A 13 -8.05 10.40 -10.76
N LEU A 14 -8.90 11.26 -11.34
CA LEU A 14 -8.78 11.70 -12.74
C LEU A 14 -7.50 12.51 -13.00
N MET A 15 -7.05 13.28 -12.01
CA MET A 15 -5.81 14.06 -12.08
C MET A 15 -4.56 13.15 -12.10
N ILE A 16 -4.58 12.01 -11.40
CA ILE A 16 -3.50 11.01 -11.42
C ILE A 16 -3.43 10.28 -12.78
N CYS A 17 -4.58 10.01 -13.41
CA CYS A 17 -4.62 9.34 -14.71
C CYS A 17 -4.15 10.22 -15.89
N SER A 18 -4.07 11.54 -15.72
CA SER A 18 -3.78 12.50 -16.81
C SER A 18 -2.30 12.83 -16.99
N THR A 19 -1.39 12.33 -16.14
CA THR A 19 0.05 12.57 -16.27
C THR A 19 0.67 11.62 -17.29
N HIS A 20 0.38 11.82 -18.57
CA HIS A 20 1.19 11.26 -19.65
C HIS A 20 2.44 12.14 -19.84
N ILE A 21 3.53 11.78 -19.16
CA ILE A 21 4.87 12.21 -19.56
C ILE A 21 5.22 11.49 -20.86
N VAL A 22 4.99 12.14 -21.99
CA VAL A 22 5.48 11.65 -23.29
C VAL A 22 7.00 11.83 -23.30
N GLN A 23 7.73 10.76 -23.01
CA GLN A 23 9.18 10.71 -23.17
C GLN A 23 9.51 10.57 -24.65
N ALA A 24 9.53 11.67 -25.39
CA ALA A 24 10.07 11.70 -26.74
C ALA A 24 11.60 11.54 -26.64
N THR A 25 12.10 10.35 -26.92
CA THR A 25 13.52 10.02 -26.83
C THR A 25 14.19 10.18 -28.20
N THR A 26 15.33 10.88 -28.26
CA THR A 26 16.12 11.04 -29.48
C THR A 26 16.66 9.69 -29.96
N ILE A 27 16.90 9.51 -31.26
CA ILE A 27 17.45 8.26 -31.84
C ILE A 27 18.71 7.77 -31.09
N SER A 28 19.55 8.68 -30.59
CA SER A 28 20.71 8.35 -29.74
C SER A 28 20.34 7.63 -28.43
N ASN A 29 19.24 8.03 -27.78
CA ASN A 29 18.75 7.39 -26.57
C ASN A 29 18.15 6.00 -26.87
N ILE A 30 17.58 5.82 -28.07
CA ILE A 30 17.08 4.50 -28.52
C ILE A 30 18.25 3.54 -28.71
N ILE A 31 19.33 3.98 -29.35
CA ILE A 31 20.54 3.18 -29.58
C ILE A 31 21.22 2.86 -28.24
N GLN A 32 21.38 3.86 -27.36
CA GLN A 32 21.96 3.65 -26.04
C GLN A 32 21.10 2.72 -25.16
N GLY A 33 19.77 2.80 -25.28
CA GLY A 33 18.84 1.86 -24.65
C GLY A 33 18.95 0.44 -25.21
N ALA A 34 19.18 0.29 -26.53
CA ALA A 34 19.38 -1.01 -27.18
C ALA A 34 20.71 -1.68 -26.77
N ASP A 35 21.80 -0.91 -26.69
CA ASP A 35 23.09 -1.40 -26.22
C ASP A 35 23.03 -1.80 -24.73
N GLY A 36 22.33 -1.01 -23.92
CA GLY A 36 22.04 -1.35 -22.52
C GLY A 36 21.19 -2.63 -22.39
N PHE A 37 20.20 -2.82 -23.26
CA PHE A 37 19.39 -4.03 -23.28
C PHE A 37 20.20 -5.28 -23.66
N ILE A 38 21.05 -5.20 -24.69
CA ILE A 38 21.91 -6.32 -25.10
C ILE A 38 22.95 -6.64 -24.03
N THR A 39 23.56 -5.62 -23.41
CA THR A 39 24.56 -5.81 -22.35
C THR A 39 23.93 -6.43 -21.09
N ASN A 40 22.77 -5.92 -20.68
CA ASN A 40 22.05 -6.44 -19.52
C ASN A 40 21.43 -7.81 -19.78
N GLY A 41 20.98 -8.08 -21.00
CA GLY A 41 20.42 -9.38 -21.41
C GLY A 41 21.46 -10.47 -21.65
N SER A 42 22.71 -10.09 -21.93
CA SER A 42 23.85 -11.02 -22.07
C SER A 42 24.50 -11.35 -20.72
N SER A 43 24.19 -10.56 -19.69
CA SER A 43 24.59 -10.84 -18.31
C SER A 43 23.63 -11.90 -17.75
N SER A 44 24.14 -13.06 -17.32
CA SER A 44 23.34 -14.14 -16.71
C SER A 44 22.70 -13.78 -15.36
N ASP A 45 22.81 -12.53 -14.91
CA ASP A 45 21.98 -11.94 -13.86
C ASP A 45 20.59 -11.63 -14.42
N MET A 46 19.86 -12.70 -14.72
CA MET A 46 18.39 -12.71 -14.78
C MET A 46 17.90 -11.85 -13.60
N ILE A 47 17.11 -10.78 -13.86
CA ILE A 47 16.62 -9.82 -12.87
C ILE A 47 16.60 -10.45 -11.49
N ALA A 48 17.58 -10.12 -10.65
CA ALA A 48 17.87 -10.88 -9.44
C ALA A 48 16.63 -10.97 -8.55
N GLY A 49 15.84 -12.02 -8.72
CA GLY A 49 14.56 -12.22 -8.06
C GLY A 49 14.75 -12.14 -6.56
N ASP A 50 15.89 -12.62 -6.06
CA ASP A 50 16.31 -12.54 -4.67
C ASP A 50 16.49 -11.12 -4.14
N LYS A 51 17.00 -10.18 -4.94
CA LYS A 51 17.11 -8.78 -4.50
C LYS A 51 15.73 -8.14 -4.40
N ILE A 52 14.88 -8.31 -5.41
CA ILE A 52 13.50 -7.78 -5.42
C ILE A 52 12.66 -8.43 -4.31
N LYS A 53 12.89 -9.71 -4.03
CA LYS A 53 12.29 -10.47 -2.93
C LYS A 53 12.71 -9.90 -1.58
N ASN A 54 14.01 -9.74 -1.33
CA ASN A 54 14.52 -9.19 -0.08
C ASN A 54 13.98 -7.77 0.18
N LEU A 55 13.97 -6.92 -0.85
CA LEU A 55 13.37 -5.59 -0.75
C LEU A 55 11.87 -5.67 -0.44
N SER A 56 11.14 -6.57 -1.09
CA SER A 56 9.71 -6.77 -0.83
C SER A 56 9.44 -7.31 0.57
N ASP A 57 10.26 -8.23 1.07
CA ASP A 57 10.14 -8.80 2.42
C ASP A 57 10.49 -7.77 3.50
N ILE A 58 11.48 -6.91 3.26
CA ILE A 58 11.82 -5.80 4.16
C ILE A 58 10.67 -4.79 4.21
N ILE A 59 10.19 -4.32 3.05
CA ILE A 59 9.08 -3.36 2.99
C ILE A 59 7.82 -3.96 3.63
N TYR A 60 7.51 -5.22 3.32
CA TYR A 60 6.40 -5.94 3.91
C TYR A 60 6.49 -5.95 5.44
N ASN A 61 7.61 -6.40 6.01
CA ASN A 61 7.74 -6.53 7.45
C ASN A 61 7.69 -5.18 8.15
N VAL A 62 8.36 -4.15 7.62
CA VAL A 62 8.37 -2.80 8.24
C VAL A 62 6.97 -2.20 8.27
N LEU A 63 6.25 -2.22 7.15
CA LEU A 63 4.91 -1.66 7.07
C LEU A 63 3.91 -2.45 7.92
N LEU A 64 4.01 -3.78 7.94
CA LEU A 64 3.10 -4.62 8.69
C LEU A 64 3.31 -4.49 10.20
N ILE A 65 4.56 -4.44 10.67
CA ILE A 65 4.89 -4.18 12.07
C ILE A 65 4.36 -2.81 12.48
N LEU A 66 4.64 -1.77 11.69
CA LEU A 66 4.18 -0.41 11.99
C LEU A 66 2.65 -0.32 12.05
N GLY A 67 1.96 -0.90 11.07
CA GLY A 67 0.49 -0.95 11.03
C GLY A 67 -0.09 -1.71 12.22
N THR A 68 0.54 -2.80 12.64
CA THR A 68 0.13 -3.60 13.80
C THR A 68 0.28 -2.82 15.09
N VAL A 69 1.41 -2.15 15.30
CA VAL A 69 1.64 -1.33 16.50
C VAL A 69 0.60 -0.22 16.62
N ILE A 70 0.31 0.50 15.53
CA ILE A 70 -0.72 1.54 15.51
C ILE A 70 -2.10 0.94 15.81
N ALA A 71 -2.44 -0.20 15.20
CA ALA A 71 -3.70 -0.87 15.44
C ALA A 71 -3.87 -1.28 16.92
N VAL A 72 -2.81 -1.78 17.56
CA VAL A 72 -2.85 -2.15 18.99
C VAL A 72 -3.05 -0.92 19.87
N ILE A 73 -2.35 0.19 19.61
CA ILE A 73 -2.48 1.42 20.40
C ILE A 73 -3.91 1.98 20.27
N VAL A 74 -4.39 2.17 19.05
CA VAL A 74 -5.73 2.73 18.79
C VAL A 74 -6.81 1.78 19.30
N GLY A 75 -6.68 0.48 19.08
CA GLY A 75 -7.60 -0.54 19.59
C GLY A 75 -7.68 -0.53 21.12
N SER A 76 -6.54 -0.37 21.80
CA SER A 76 -6.48 -0.27 23.26
C SER A 76 -7.19 0.99 23.77
N VAL A 77 -6.95 2.15 23.14
CA VAL A 77 -7.59 3.42 23.50
C VAL A 77 -9.11 3.36 23.29
N LEU A 78 -9.57 2.75 22.18
CA LEU A 78 -10.99 2.55 21.92
C LEU A 78 -11.60 1.55 22.91
N GLY A 79 -10.90 0.45 23.22
CA GLY A 79 -11.35 -0.56 24.18
C GLY A 79 -11.52 0.00 25.59
N ILE A 80 -10.55 0.79 26.08
CA ILE A 80 -10.65 1.46 27.38
C ILE A 80 -11.82 2.44 27.39
N GLN A 81 -11.95 3.31 26.37
CA GLN A 81 -13.08 4.24 26.29
C GLN A 81 -14.43 3.53 26.20
N PHE A 82 -14.49 2.33 25.61
CA PHE A 82 -15.71 1.54 25.58
C PHE A 82 -16.10 1.02 26.98
N ILE A 83 -15.12 0.62 27.79
CA ILE A 83 -15.37 0.10 29.15
C ILE A 83 -15.67 1.25 30.13
N THR A 84 -14.87 2.31 30.12
CA THR A 84 -14.93 3.39 31.13
C THR A 84 -15.79 4.59 30.74
N GLY A 85 -16.14 4.74 29.47
CA GLY A 85 -16.89 5.91 28.98
C GLY A 85 -18.36 5.94 29.44
N SER A 86 -18.95 7.14 29.47
CA SER A 86 -20.39 7.32 29.70
C SER A 86 -21.24 6.71 28.58
N VAL A 87 -22.55 6.59 28.76
CA VAL A 87 -23.49 6.04 27.75
C VAL A 87 -23.33 6.66 26.36
N GLU A 88 -23.01 7.96 26.32
CA GLU A 88 -22.82 8.72 25.08
C GLU A 88 -21.45 8.45 24.43
N GLN A 89 -20.39 8.32 25.24
CA GLN A 89 -19.06 7.93 24.74
C GLN A 89 -19.06 6.49 24.23
N LYS A 90 -19.75 5.56 24.92
CA LYS A 90 -19.91 4.17 24.46
C LYS A 90 -20.58 4.10 23.09
N ALA A 91 -21.60 4.93 22.83
CA ALA A 91 -22.26 5.00 21.52
C ALA A 91 -21.30 5.48 20.43
N LYS A 92 -20.54 6.54 20.71
CA LYS A 92 -19.57 7.13 19.77
C LYS A 92 -18.41 6.18 19.46
N VAL A 93 -17.90 5.47 20.47
CA VAL A 93 -16.85 4.47 20.30
C VAL A 93 -17.36 3.32 19.43
N LYS A 94 -18.60 2.84 19.66
CA LYS A 94 -19.20 1.77 18.83
C LYS A 94 -19.30 2.16 17.36
N ASP A 95 -19.72 3.40 17.08
CA ASP A 95 -19.79 3.91 15.70
C ASP A 95 -18.40 4.04 15.06
N SER A 96 -17.37 4.40 15.84
CA SER A 96 -15.98 4.47 15.35
C SER A 96 -15.28 3.11 15.28
N LEU A 97 -15.78 2.10 15.99
CA LEU A 97 -15.20 0.75 16.02
C LEU A 97 -15.41 0.03 14.69
N ILE A 98 -16.56 0.25 14.04
CA ILE A 98 -16.88 -0.32 12.72
C ILE A 98 -15.83 0.06 11.66
N PRO A 99 -15.55 1.36 11.39
CA PRO A 99 -14.53 1.74 10.42
C PRO A 99 -13.11 1.34 10.86
N PHE A 100 -12.82 1.29 12.16
CA PHE A 100 -11.54 0.80 12.66
C PHE A 100 -11.31 -0.68 12.31
N VAL A 101 -12.28 -1.55 12.59
CA VAL A 101 -12.21 -2.99 12.28
C VAL A 101 -12.10 -3.20 10.77
N ILE A 102 -12.88 -2.48 9.97
CA ILE A 102 -12.78 -2.53 8.50
C ILE A 102 -11.38 -2.11 8.04
N GLY A 103 -10.81 -1.04 8.60
CA GLY A 103 -9.45 -0.61 8.32
C GLY A 103 -8.40 -1.67 8.65
N CYS A 104 -8.52 -2.32 9.82
CA CYS A 104 -7.65 -3.44 10.18
C CYS A 104 -7.76 -4.60 9.19
N VAL A 105 -8.98 -5.00 8.80
CA VAL A 105 -9.19 -6.08 7.82
C VAL A 105 -8.59 -5.75 6.47
N VAL A 106 -8.72 -4.50 6.00
CA VAL A 106 -8.14 -4.06 4.72
C VAL A 106 -6.61 -4.08 4.79
N ILE A 107 -6.01 -3.54 5.85
CA ILE A 107 -4.56 -3.50 6.03
C ILE A 107 -3.99 -4.92 6.13
N PHE A 108 -4.51 -5.73 7.07
CA PHE A 108 -4.04 -7.11 7.26
C PHE A 108 -4.35 -8.00 6.06
N GLY A 109 -5.48 -7.78 5.37
CA GLY A 109 -5.84 -8.49 4.15
C GLY A 109 -4.90 -8.16 2.99
N ALA A 110 -4.66 -6.88 2.72
CA ALA A 110 -3.75 -6.44 1.65
C ALA A 110 -2.32 -6.96 1.87
N PHE A 111 -1.80 -6.81 3.10
CA PHE A 111 -0.49 -7.34 3.46
C PHE A 111 -0.48 -8.89 3.38
N GLY A 112 -1.50 -9.57 3.89
CA GLY A 112 -1.60 -11.03 3.81
C GLY A 112 -1.57 -11.56 2.37
N ILE A 113 -2.35 -10.95 1.48
CA ILE A 113 -2.40 -11.31 0.06
C ILE A 113 -1.04 -11.04 -0.61
N TRP A 114 -0.42 -9.90 -0.34
CA TRP A 114 0.89 -9.57 -0.91
C TRP A 114 1.96 -10.61 -0.54
N LYS A 115 2.05 -10.99 0.74
CA LYS A 115 2.99 -12.03 1.20
C LYS A 115 2.70 -13.39 0.55
N LEU A 116 1.42 -13.75 0.41
CA LEU A 116 0.99 -15.00 -0.20
C LEU A 116 1.39 -15.06 -1.67
N VAL A 117 1.18 -13.99 -2.43
CA VAL A 117 1.59 -13.91 -3.84
C VAL A 117 3.10 -14.05 -3.98
N ILE A 118 3.89 -13.31 -3.18
CA ILE A 118 5.36 -13.41 -3.21
C ILE A 118 5.83 -14.82 -2.84
N THR A 119 5.11 -15.54 -1.98
CA THR A 119 5.45 -16.92 -1.57
C THR A 119 5.12 -17.94 -2.65
N ILE A 120 4.00 -17.79 -3.37
CA ILE A 120 3.55 -18.70 -4.42
C ILE A 120 4.30 -18.49 -5.74
N LEU A 121 4.67 -17.25 -6.08
CA LEU A 121 5.43 -16.94 -7.29
C LEU A 121 6.91 -17.38 -7.20
N ARG A 122 7.28 -18.09 -6.13
CA ARG A 122 8.59 -18.68 -5.89
C ARG A 122 8.73 -20.02 -6.62
#